data_AF-A0AAD1ACT6-F1
#
_entry.id   AF-A0AAD1ACT6-F1
#
_cell.length_a   1.000
_cell.length_b   1.000
_cell.length_c   1.000
_cell.angle_alpha   90.00
_cell.angle_beta   90.00
_cell.angle_gamma   90.00
#
_symmetry.space_group_name_H-M   'P 1'
#
loop_
_entity.id
_entity.type
_entity.pdbx_description
1 polymer ?
#
loop_
_entity_poly.entity_id
_entity_poly.type
_entity_poly.pdbx_seq_one_letter_code
_entity_poly.pdbx_strand_id
1 'polypeptide(L)'
;MELDMAMTDLIAQVNRNMALYGAEFVPISDTSGSAPASVHGMIANAPVRLDFTVGHEHPDYDYKVWVYSSAGESLGRGNGASNFEDAIDMYHWQGVVADLRG
;
A
#
# COMPACT_ATOMS: atom_id res chain seq x y z
N MET A 1 3.83 20.75 -9.70
CA MET A 1 2.62 20.07 -10.22
C MET A 1 2.66 18.71 -9.55
N GLU A 2 1.93 18.55 -8.44
CA GLU A 2 1.84 17.25 -7.77
C GLU A 2 1.07 16.32 -8.72
N LEU A 3 1.74 15.28 -9.20
CA LEU A 3 1.16 14.27 -10.07
C LEU A 3 0.35 13.32 -9.18
N ASP A 4 -0.91 13.67 -8.98
CA ASP A 4 -1.89 12.80 -8.33
C ASP A 4 -2.02 11.51 -9.15
N MET A 5 -1.59 10.37 -8.59
CA MET A 5 -1.63 9.08 -9.27
C MET A 5 -2.97 8.40 -8.99
N ALA A 6 -3.64 7.93 -10.04
CA ALA A 6 -4.93 7.29 -9.91
C ALA A 6 -4.83 6.05 -9.00
N MET A 7 -5.79 5.92 -8.08
CA MET A 7 -5.75 4.86 -7.07
C MET A 7 -5.78 3.46 -7.70
N THR A 8 -6.46 3.33 -8.83
CA THR A 8 -6.50 2.09 -9.62
C THR A 8 -5.13 1.63 -10.08
N ASP A 9 -4.24 2.54 -10.49
CA ASP A 9 -2.89 2.21 -10.95
C ASP A 9 -2.00 1.80 -9.78
N LEU A 10 -2.13 2.46 -8.64
CA LEU A 10 -1.43 2.09 -7.40
C LEU A 10 -1.84 0.70 -6.94
N ILE A 11 -3.14 0.40 -6.91
CA ILE A 11 -3.65 -0.93 -6.56
C ILE A 11 -3.14 -1.99 -7.54
N ALA A 12 -3.08 -1.69 -8.83
CA ALA A 12 -2.51 -2.61 -9.81
C ALA A 12 -1.01 -2.88 -9.54
N GLN A 13 -0.23 -1.87 -9.14
CA GLN A 13 1.17 -2.04 -8.74
C GLN A 13 1.31 -2.88 -7.45
N VAL A 14 0.46 -2.63 -6.45
CA VAL A 14 0.40 -3.44 -5.22
C VAL A 14 0.12 -4.90 -5.55
N ASN A 15 -0.88 -5.17 -6.39
CA ASN A 15 -1.26 -6.53 -6.78
C ASN A 15 -0.17 -7.24 -7.59
N ARG A 16 0.57 -6.53 -8.44
CA ARG A 16 1.75 -7.10 -9.12
C ARG A 16 2.80 -7.60 -8.12
N ASN A 17 3.06 -6.85 -7.07
CA ASN A 17 4.00 -7.25 -6.02
C ASN A 17 3.47 -8.39 -5.15
N MET A 18 2.20 -8.34 -4.74
CA MET A 18 1.58 -9.39 -3.93
C MET A 18 1.45 -10.73 -4.67
N ALA A 19 1.26 -10.69 -6.00
CA ALA A 19 1.16 -11.89 -6.82
C ALA A 19 2.42 -12.77 -6.73
N LEU A 20 3.59 -12.18 -6.49
CA LEU A 20 4.86 -12.91 -6.25
C LEU A 20 4.78 -13.83 -5.02
N TYR A 21 3.87 -13.55 -4.09
CA TYR A 21 3.63 -14.30 -2.86
C TYR A 21 2.28 -15.03 -2.85
N GLY A 22 1.61 -15.07 -4.01
CA GLY A 22 0.31 -15.72 -4.21
C GLY A 22 -0.84 -15.02 -3.48
N ALA A 23 -0.77 -13.71 -3.30
CA ALA A 23 -1.82 -12.90 -2.68
C ALA A 23 -2.26 -11.77 -3.62
N GLU A 24 -3.39 -11.15 -3.29
CA GLU A 24 -3.95 -9.99 -3.98
C GLU A 24 -4.63 -9.09 -2.94
N PHE A 25 -4.54 -7.78 -3.13
CA PHE A 25 -5.35 -6.77 -2.48
C PHE A 25 -6.63 -6.53 -3.28
N VAL A 26 -7.77 -6.84 -2.65
CA VAL A 26 -9.11 -6.64 -3.22
C VAL A 26 -9.76 -5.45 -2.51
N PRO A 27 -9.89 -4.28 -3.15
CA PRO A 27 -10.53 -3.12 -2.54
C PRO A 27 -12.02 -3.38 -2.26
N ILE A 28 -12.48 -2.96 -1.09
CA ILE A 28 -13.91 -2.99 -0.69
C ILE A 28 -14.50 -1.58 -0.60
N SER A 29 -13.66 -0.56 -0.71
CA SER A 29 -14.03 0.85 -0.69
C SER A 29 -13.87 1.45 -2.08
N ASP A 30 -14.48 2.62 -2.31
CA ASP A 30 -14.39 3.32 -3.58
C ASP A 30 -12.93 3.68 -3.92
N THR A 31 -12.52 3.37 -5.15
CA THR A 31 -11.16 3.62 -5.67
C THR A 31 -11.16 4.62 -6.82
N SER A 32 -12.22 5.43 -6.96
CA SER A 32 -12.34 6.41 -8.07
C SER A 32 -11.49 7.66 -7.87
N GLY A 33 -10.89 7.81 -6.69
CA GLY A 33 -9.97 8.89 -6.37
C GLY A 33 -8.51 8.62 -6.75
N SER A 34 -7.65 9.46 -6.21
CA SER A 34 -6.22 9.47 -6.49
C SER A 34 -5.43 9.69 -5.17
N ALA A 35 -4.14 9.37 -5.16
CA ALA A 35 -3.31 9.44 -3.95
C ALA A 35 -2.62 10.80 -3.77
N PRO A 36 -2.45 11.29 -2.53
CA PRO A 36 -2.49 10.55 -1.26
C PRO A 36 -3.92 10.27 -0.73
N ALA A 37 -4.19 9.03 -0.34
CA ALA A 37 -5.47 8.58 0.20
C ALA A 37 -5.36 7.22 0.90
N SER A 38 -6.41 6.87 1.63
CA SER A 38 -6.58 5.58 2.32
C SER A 38 -7.57 4.69 1.56
N VAL A 39 -7.22 3.42 1.36
CA VAL A 39 -8.10 2.42 0.74
C VAL A 39 -8.26 1.22 1.67
N HIS A 40 -9.52 0.87 1.94
CA HIS A 40 -9.86 -0.36 2.64
C HIS A 40 -10.06 -1.50 1.63
N GLY A 41 -9.57 -2.69 1.99
CA GLY A 41 -9.68 -3.88 1.17
C GLY A 41 -9.42 -5.15 1.96
N MET A 42 -9.21 -6.25 1.23
CA MET A 42 -8.86 -7.55 1.79
C MET A 42 -7.56 -8.05 1.15
N ILE A 43 -6.70 -8.66 1.97
CA ILE A 43 -5.55 -9.44 1.52
C ILE A 43 -5.66 -10.81 2.16
N ALA A 44 -5.54 -11.89 1.38
CA ALA A 44 -5.63 -13.26 1.90
C ALA A 44 -6.91 -13.52 2.75
N ASN A 45 -8.04 -12.89 2.40
CA ASN A 45 -9.31 -12.89 3.14
C ASN A 45 -9.29 -12.18 4.51
N ALA A 46 -8.22 -11.44 4.84
CA ALA A 46 -8.15 -10.59 6.02
C ALA A 46 -8.42 -9.11 5.65
N PRO A 47 -9.27 -8.39 6.39
CA PRO A 47 -9.53 -6.97 6.15
C PRO A 47 -8.30 -6.13 6.53
N VAL A 48 -7.92 -5.21 5.64
CA VAL A 48 -6.77 -4.32 5.79
C VAL A 48 -7.08 -2.89 5.30
N ARG A 49 -6.26 -1.94 5.74
CA ARG A 49 -6.21 -0.57 5.19
C ARG A 49 -4.84 -0.29 4.59
N LEU A 50 -4.81 0.17 3.34
CA LEU A 50 -3.64 0.73 2.69
C LEU A 50 -3.68 2.25 2.81
N ASP A 51 -2.64 2.87 3.35
CA ASP A 51 -2.50 4.32 3.35
C ASP A 51 -1.35 4.74 2.42
N PHE A 52 -1.68 5.56 1.42
CA PHE A 52 -0.73 6.23 0.55
C PHE A 52 -0.55 7.66 1.04
N THR A 53 0.63 7.98 1.55
CA THR A 53 0.90 9.28 2.18
C THR A 53 2.08 9.97 1.54
N VAL A 54 2.00 11.29 1.43
CA VAL A 54 3.14 12.17 1.07
C VAL A 54 3.53 12.96 2.32
N GLY A 55 4.80 12.92 2.73
CA GLY A 55 5.28 13.61 3.91
C GLY A 55 6.76 13.97 3.85
N HIS A 56 7.07 15.24 4.05
CA HIS A 56 8.42 15.82 4.04
C HIS A 56 9.24 15.52 5.32
N GLU A 57 9.07 14.35 5.93
CA GLU A 57 9.82 14.00 7.13
C GLU A 57 11.29 13.65 6.82
N HIS A 58 11.62 13.39 5.55
CA HIS A 58 12.97 13.08 5.09
C HIS A 58 13.27 13.86 3.80
N PRO A 59 14.46 14.47 3.64
CA PRO A 59 14.78 15.33 2.50
C PRO A 59 14.78 14.64 1.13
N ASP A 60 14.88 13.31 1.11
CA ASP A 60 15.02 12.52 -0.12
C ASP A 60 13.79 11.64 -0.45
N TYR A 61 12.84 11.51 0.50
CA TYR A 61 11.77 10.51 0.41
C TYR A 61 10.45 11.05 0.96
N ASP A 62 9.60 11.49 0.04
CA ASP A 62 8.29 12.07 0.38
C ASP A 62 7.17 11.02 0.36
N TYR A 63 7.28 9.95 -0.45
CA TYR A 63 6.18 9.01 -0.69
C TYR A 63 6.30 7.76 0.18
N LYS A 64 5.23 7.41 0.90
CA LYS A 64 5.18 6.25 1.79
C LYS A 64 3.89 5.46 1.59
N VAL A 65 3.99 4.15 1.75
CA VAL A 65 2.87 3.22 1.80
C VAL A 65 2.84 2.59 3.18
N TRP A 66 1.65 2.40 3.73
CA TRP A 66 1.43 1.68 4.99
C TRP A 66 0.33 0.65 4.82
N VAL A 67 0.46 -0.48 5.51
CA VAL A 67 -0.59 -1.49 5.59
C VAL A 67 -0.96 -1.69 7.05
N TYR A 68 -2.24 -1.52 7.37
CA TYR A 68 -2.79 -1.75 8.69
C TYR A 68 -3.77 -2.91 8.68
N SER A 69 -3.75 -3.72 9.73
CA SER A 69 -4.81 -4.70 10.01
C SER A 69 -6.11 -4.01 10.40
N SER A 70 -7.23 -4.74 10.44
CA SER A 70 -8.49 -4.22 10.99
C SER A 70 -8.40 -3.79 12.46
N ALA A 71 -7.40 -4.29 13.21
CA ALA A 71 -7.14 -3.89 14.59
C ALA A 71 -6.34 -2.56 14.68
N GLY A 72 -5.92 -2.00 13.54
CA GLY A 72 -5.08 -0.80 13.49
C GLY A 72 -3.58 -1.07 13.66
N GLU A 73 -3.17 -2.34 13.65
CA GLU A 73 -1.76 -2.71 13.76
C GLU A 73 -1.05 -2.59 12.41
N SER A 74 0.14 -1.99 12.39
CA SER A 74 0.95 -1.87 11.16
C SER A 74 1.53 -3.25 10.82
N LEU A 75 1.07 -3.83 9.71
CA LEU A 75 1.49 -5.17 9.24
C LEU A 75 2.83 -5.16 8.50
N GLY A 76 3.37 -3.96 8.27
CA GLY A 76 4.68 -3.78 7.68
C GLY A 76 5.11 -2.34 7.76
N ARG A 77 6.38 -2.10 7.42
CA ARG A 77 6.94 -0.75 7.33
C ARG A 77 7.52 -0.57 5.93
N GLY A 78 6.94 0.36 5.19
CA GLY A 78 7.52 0.83 3.94
C GLY A 78 8.65 1.78 4.25
N ASN A 79 9.73 1.69 3.48
CA ASN A 79 10.65 2.81 3.41
C ASN A 79 10.02 3.90 2.54
N GLY A 80 10.31 5.16 2.84
CA GLY A 80 9.93 6.24 1.94
C GLY A 80 10.70 6.11 0.63
N ALA A 81 10.08 6.56 -0.46
CA ALA A 81 10.70 6.60 -1.78
C ALA A 81 10.43 7.93 -2.50
N SER A 82 11.04 8.10 -3.67
CA SER A 82 10.91 9.30 -4.50
C SER A 82 9.55 9.40 -5.22
N ASN A 83 8.79 8.31 -5.33
CA ASN A 83 7.42 8.24 -5.85
C ASN A 83 6.69 7.04 -5.24
N PHE A 84 5.38 6.91 -5.49
CA PHE A 84 4.59 5.79 -4.96
C PHE A 84 4.94 4.43 -5.56
N GLU A 85 5.33 4.36 -6.85
CA GLU A 85 5.70 3.08 -7.48
C GLU A 85 6.92 2.46 -6.80
N ASP A 86 7.98 3.25 -6.59
CA ASP A 86 9.16 2.83 -5.85
C ASP A 86 8.84 2.49 -4.39
N ALA A 87 7.95 3.27 -3.75
CA ALA A 87 7.53 2.99 -2.36
C ALA A 87 6.79 1.66 -2.25
N ILE A 88 5.97 1.31 -3.26
CA ILE A 88 5.30 0.01 -3.35
C ILE A 88 6.34 -1.09 -3.60
N ASP A 89 7.24 -0.94 -4.56
CA ASP A 89 8.22 -1.98 -4.91
C ASP A 89 9.20 -2.27 -3.76
N MET A 90 9.57 -1.25 -2.98
CA MET A 90 10.45 -1.41 -1.80
C MET A 90 9.70 -1.89 -0.55
N TYR A 91 8.38 -1.99 -0.59
CA TYR A 91 7.59 -2.40 0.56
C TYR A 91 7.75 -3.91 0.85
N HIS A 92 7.82 -4.27 2.12
CA HIS A 92 8.00 -5.66 2.57
C HIS A 92 6.69 -6.49 2.47
N TRP A 93 6.16 -6.67 1.25
CA TRP A 93 4.89 -7.37 1.00
C TRP A 93 4.86 -8.82 1.48
N GLN A 94 5.99 -9.53 1.41
CA GLN A 94 6.09 -10.91 1.90
C GLN A 94 5.72 -11.00 3.39
N GLY A 95 6.16 -10.03 4.20
CA GLY A 95 5.85 -9.96 5.63
C GLY A 95 4.36 -9.84 5.86
N VAL A 96 3.72 -8.86 5.20
CA VAL A 96 2.26 -8.66 5.27
C VAL A 96 1.49 -9.94 4.95
N VAL A 97 1.85 -10.63 3.85
CA VAL A 97 1.14 -11.86 3.45
C VAL A 97 1.38 -12.99 4.45
N ALA A 98 2.58 -13.10 5.04
CA ALA A 98 2.88 -14.09 6.06
C ALA A 98 2.11 -13.82 7.36
N ASP A 99 2.11 -12.58 7.84
CA ASP A 99 1.38 -12.16 9.04
C ASP A 99 -0.13 -12.38 8.92
N LEU A 100 -0.70 -12.19 7.74
CA LEU A 100 -2.14 -12.38 7.49
C LEU A 100 -2.56 -13.85 7.31
N ARG A 101 -1.62 -14.74 6.98
CA ARG A 101 -1.89 -16.18 6.78
C ARG A 101 -1.62 -17.04 8.02
N GLY A 102 -0.81 -16.53 8.95
CA GLY A 102 -0.49 -17.19 10.22
C GLY A 102 -1.67 -17.15 11.19
#